data_AF-A0A2K0TQ88-F1
#
_entry.id   AF-A0A2K0TQ88-F1
#
_cell.length_a   1.000
_cell.length_b   1.000
_cell.length_c   1.000
_cell.angle_alpha   90.00
_cell.angle_beta   90.00
_cell.angle_gamma   90.00
#
_symmetry.space_group_name_H-M   'P 1'
#
loop_
_entity.id
_entity.type
_entity.pdbx_description
1 polymer ?
#
loop_
_entity_poly.entity_id
_entity_poly.type
_entity_poly.pdbx_seq_one_letter_code
_entity_poly.pdbx_strand_id
1 'polypeptide(L)' 'MRVAKSTIVLIYQRKSSSSPDSIRKVNKMPSHKTFRTKQKLAKAQKQNRPVPQWIRLRTGNTIRYNAKRRHWRKTRLGI' A
#
# COMPACT_ATOMS: atom_id res chain seq x y z
N MET A 1 -54.34 -22.01 25.70
CA MET A 1 -53.85 -20.66 25.37
C MET A 1 -52.54 -20.46 26.13
N ARG A 2 -51.39 -20.53 25.46
CA ARG A 2 -50.05 -20.45 26.08
C ARG A 2 -49.49 -19.05 25.90
N VAL A 3 -49.33 -18.31 26.99
CA VAL A 3 -48.79 -16.95 27.00
C VAL A 3 -47.28 -17.04 26.75
N ALA A 4 -46.81 -16.40 25.68
CA ALA A 4 -45.40 -16.38 25.30
C ALA A 4 -44.58 -15.69 26.40
N LYS A 5 -43.55 -16.39 26.88
CA LYS A 5 -42.56 -15.83 27.80
C LYS A 5 -41.81 -14.72 27.07
N SER A 6 -42.08 -13.48 27.49
CA SER A 6 -41.44 -12.23 27.10
C SER A 6 -39.91 -12.38 27.02
N THR A 7 -39.37 -12.23 25.81
CA THR A 7 -37.94 -12.34 25.46
C THR A 7 -37.11 -11.12 25.87
N ILE A 8 -37.58 -10.33 26.84
CA ILE A 8 -37.04 -8.98 27.12
C ILE A 8 -35.86 -8.97 28.12
N VAL A 9 -35.61 -10.01 28.92
CA VAL A 9 -34.52 -9.96 29.91
C VAL A 9 -33.87 -11.32 30.09
N LEU A 10 -32.89 -11.70 29.24
CA LEU A 10 -31.84 -12.69 29.57
C LEU A 10 -30.75 -12.87 28.48
N ILE A 11 -30.49 -11.85 27.65
CA ILE A 11 -29.30 -11.86 26.75
C ILE A 11 -28.49 -10.56 26.87
N TYR A 12 -28.66 -9.82 27.96
CA TYR A 12 -28.01 -8.52 28.17
C TYR A 12 -26.84 -8.57 29.17
N GLN A 13 -26.03 -9.63 29.19
CA GLN A 13 -24.73 -9.53 29.87
C GLN A 13 -23.78 -10.67 29.54
N ARG A 14 -22.83 -10.48 28.60
CA ARG A 14 -21.42 -10.91 28.79
C ARG A 14 -20.49 -10.47 27.65
N LYS A 15 -19.54 -9.61 28.04
CA LYS A 15 -18.17 -9.52 27.52
C LYS A 15 -17.99 -9.21 26.03
N SER A 16 -18.20 -7.94 25.71
CA SER A 16 -17.39 -7.23 24.71
C SER A 16 -15.97 -7.07 25.25
N SER A 17 -15.12 -8.10 25.12
CA SER A 17 -13.66 -7.94 25.24
C SER A 17 -13.03 -8.02 23.84
N SER A 18 -13.52 -7.21 22.92
CA SER A 18 -12.67 -6.76 21.81
C SER A 18 -11.72 -5.73 22.39
N SER A 19 -10.51 -6.14 22.79
CA SER A 19 -9.45 -5.18 23.10
C SER A 19 -9.39 -4.13 21.99
N PRO A 20 -9.39 -2.81 22.29
CA PRO A 20 -9.38 -1.76 21.29
C PRO A 20 -8.01 -1.60 20.60
N ASP A 21 -7.12 -2.58 20.73
CA ASP A 21 -5.74 -2.51 20.26
C ASP A 21 -5.58 -2.82 18.77
N SER A 22 -6.65 -3.20 18.05
CA SER A 22 -6.58 -3.53 16.63
C SER A 22 -6.53 -2.32 15.68
N ILE A 23 -6.62 -1.08 16.20
CA ILE A 23 -6.66 0.15 15.38
C ILE A 23 -5.54 1.14 15.76
N ARG A 24 -4.50 0.71 16.48
CA ARG A 24 -3.27 1.52 16.56
C ARG A 24 -2.34 1.13 15.43
N LYS A 25 -2.56 1.71 14.24
CA LYS A 25 -1.48 1.84 13.25
C LYS A 25 -0.37 2.64 13.91
N VAL A 26 0.59 1.96 14.52
CA VAL A 26 1.82 2.59 14.99
C VAL A 26 2.48 3.18 13.75
N ASN A 27 2.45 4.52 13.63
CA ASN A 27 3.17 5.25 12.60
C ASN A 27 4.66 5.04 12.85
N LYS A 28 5.20 3.92 12.34
CA LYS A 28 6.62 3.65 12.40
C LYS A 28 7.30 4.68 11.51
N MET A 29 7.94 5.67 12.14
CA MET A 29 8.68 6.69 11.42
C MET A 29 9.66 6.02 10.46
N PRO A 30 9.73 6.47 9.20
CA PRO A 30 10.69 5.92 8.26
C PRO A 30 12.11 6.16 8.79
N SER A 31 13.04 5.27 8.45
CA SER A 31 14.45 5.42 8.81
C SER A 31 14.96 6.83 8.48
N HIS A 32 15.78 7.41 9.34
CA HIS A 32 16.49 8.66 9.03
C HIS A 32 17.50 8.41 7.90
N LYS A 33 17.34 9.15 6.80
CA LYS A 33 18.21 9.05 5.59
C LYS A 33 18.79 10.42 5.26
N THR A 34 20.02 10.43 4.77
CA THR A 34 20.69 11.64 4.27
C THR A 34 19.99 12.18 3.01
N PHE A 35 20.20 13.46 2.71
CA PHE A 35 19.61 14.11 1.53
C PHE A 35 20.04 13.44 0.22
N ARG A 36 21.32 13.07 0.10
CA ARG A 36 21.86 12.37 -1.08
C ARG A 36 21.14 11.05 -1.36
N THR A 37 20.87 10.26 -0.32
CA THR A 37 20.11 9.00 -0.47
C THR A 37 18.66 9.27 -0.84
N LYS A 38 18.00 10.27 -0.22
CA LYS A 38 16.64 10.68 -0.57
C LYS A 38 16.52 11.12 -2.04
N GLN A 39 17.50 11.89 -2.54
CA GLN A 39 17.53 12.33 -3.93
C GLN A 39 17.66 11.15 -4.90
N LYS A 40 18.54 10.18 -4.61
CA LYS A 40 18.66 8.94 -5.40
C LYS A 40 17.37 8.13 -5.40
N LEU A 41 16.73 7.97 -4.25
CA LEU A 41 15.46 7.25 -4.11
C LEU A 41 14.34 7.94 -4.91
N ALA A 42 14.22 9.26 -4.81
CA ALA A 42 13.24 10.05 -5.56
C ALA A 42 13.47 9.95 -7.07
N LYS A 43 14.73 9.99 -7.54
CA LYS A 43 15.07 9.82 -8.95
C LYS A 43 14.71 8.42 -9.46
N ALA A 44 15.04 7.37 -8.68
CA ALA A 44 14.70 6.00 -9.01
C ALA A 44 13.18 5.77 -9.07
N GLN A 45 12.43 6.39 -8.16
CA GLN A 45 10.96 6.38 -8.21
C GLN A 45 10.44 7.07 -9.48
N LYS A 46 10.95 8.26 -9.80
CA LYS A 46 10.55 9.00 -11.01
C LYS A 46 10.84 8.19 -12.27
N GLN A 47 12.00 7.54 -12.38
CA GLN A 47 12.37 6.73 -13.56
C GLN A 47 11.49 5.50 -13.76
N ASN A 48 10.86 4.98 -12.71
CA ASN A 48 10.08 3.75 -12.75
C ASN A 48 8.64 3.95 -13.30
N ARG A 49 8.55 4.54 -14.49
CA ARG A 49 7.29 4.89 -15.18
C ARG A 49 7.17 4.18 -16.54
N PRO A 50 5.94 3.90 -17.01
CA PRO A 50 5.73 3.33 -18.35
C PRO A 50 6.07 4.33 -19.46
N VAL A 51 6.27 3.82 -20.67
CA VAL A 51 6.53 4.65 -21.85
C VAL A 51 5.22 5.38 -22.24
N PRO A 52 5.25 6.71 -22.48
CA PRO A 52 4.09 7.46 -22.94
C PRO A 52 3.54 6.95 -24.28
N GLN A 53 2.22 7.05 -24.46
CA GLN A 53 1.53 6.50 -25.63
C GLN A 53 1.94 7.21 -26.94
N TRP A 54 2.05 8.54 -26.93
CA TRP A 54 2.43 9.30 -28.13
C TRP A 54 3.80 8.90 -28.69
N ILE A 55 4.73 8.44 -27.83
CA ILE A 55 6.03 7.92 -28.28
C ILE A 55 5.83 6.64 -29.11
N ARG A 56 4.93 5.75 -28.69
CA ARG A 56 4.62 4.50 -29.43
C ARG A 56 4.01 4.77 -30.81
N LEU A 57 3.38 5.93 -30.98
CA LEU A 57 2.73 6.35 -32.22
C LEU A 57 3.67 7.11 -33.16
N ARG A 58 4.91 7.40 -32.75
CA ARG A 58 5.91 8.04 -33.63
C ARG A 58 6.33 7.08 -34.75
N THR A 59 6.37 7.57 -35.98
CA THR A 59 6.85 6.81 -37.15
C THR A 59 8.29 6.34 -36.95
N GLY A 60 8.59 5.10 -37.32
CA GLY A 60 9.93 4.52 -37.21
C GLY A 60 10.38 4.20 -35.77
N ASN A 61 9.48 4.26 -34.78
CA ASN A 61 9.85 3.95 -33.39
C ASN A 61 9.83 2.43 -33.10
N THR A 62 10.97 1.91 -32.65
CA THR A 62 11.13 0.51 -32.21
C THR A 62 10.84 0.29 -30.72
N ILE A 63 10.79 1.35 -29.92
CA ILE A 63 10.65 1.30 -28.47
C ILE A 63 9.18 1.09 -28.07
N ARG A 64 8.84 -0.08 -27.53
CA ARG A 64 7.46 -0.41 -27.09
C ARG A 64 7.24 -0.39 -25.58
N TYR A 65 8.26 -0.76 -24.80
CA TYR A 65 8.21 -0.80 -23.34
C TYR A 65 9.50 -0.28 -22.72
N ASN A 66 9.46 0.06 -21.42
CA ASN A 66 10.64 0.51 -20.70
C ASN A 66 11.41 -0.70 -20.14
N ALA A 67 12.45 -1.13 -20.86
CA ALA A 67 13.28 -2.27 -20.46
C ALA A 67 14.00 -2.05 -19.10
N LYS A 68 14.24 -0.80 -18.70
CA LYS A 68 14.89 -0.44 -17.43
C LYS A 68 13.89 -0.21 -16.28
N ARG A 69 12.60 -0.52 -16.49
CA ARG A 69 11.58 -0.43 -15.44
C ARG A 69 11.88 -1.46 -14.35
N ARG A 70 11.67 -1.08 -13.08
CA ARG A 70 12.10 -1.87 -11.92
C ARG A 70 10.92 -2.27 -11.05
N HIS A 71 10.91 -3.51 -10.54
CA HIS A 71 9.99 -3.91 -9.47
C HIS A 71 10.75 -4.05 -8.15
N TRP A 72 10.22 -3.46 -7.07
CA TRP A 72 10.92 -3.37 -5.79
C TRP A 72 11.14 -4.73 -5.10
N ARG A 73 10.31 -5.74 -5.40
CA ARG A 73 10.51 -7.11 -4.91
C ARG A 73 11.52 -7.91 -5.73
N LYS A 74 11.70 -7.60 -7.02
CA LYS A 74 12.58 -8.36 -7.92
C LYS A 74 14.02 -7.89 -7.89
N THR A 75 14.25 -6.57 -7.85
CA THR A 75 15.61 -6.01 -7.91
C THR A 75 15.81 -4.87 -6.92
N ARG A 76 16.95 -4.92 -6.20
CA ARG A 76 17.35 -3.93 -5.19
C ARG A 76 18.10 -2.76 -5.84
N LEU A 77 18.10 -1.60 -5.17
CA LEU A 77 18.69 -0.36 -5.71
C LEU A 77 20.19 -0.20 -5.44
N GLY A 78 20.76 -0.95 -4.49
CA GLY A 78 22.21 -0.94 -4.19
C GLY A 78 22.78 0.44 -3.88
N ILE A 79 22.06 1.25 -3.11
CA ILE A 79 22.37 2.65 -2.77
C ILE A 79 22.33 2.90 -1.28
#